data_AF-A0A1J3IAB0-F1
#
_entry.id   AF-A0A1J3IAB0-F1
#
_cell.length_a   1.000
_cell.length_b   1.000
_cell.length_c   1.000
_cell.angle_alpha   90.00
_cell.angle_beta   90.00
_cell.angle_gamma   90.00
#
_symmetry.space_group_name_H-M   'P 1'
#
loop_
_entity.id
_entity.type
_entity.pdbx_description
1 polymer ?
#
loop_
_entity_poly.entity_id
_entity_poly.type
_entity_poly.pdbx_seq_one_letter_code
_entity_poly.pdbx_strand_id
1 'polypeptide(L)'
;PRIDLVVAKLPCNISGKWSRDVARLHLQLAAARVASSSKGLHNVHVILISDCFPIPNLFTGQELVSRKGNIWLYKPNLNLLRQKLQLPIGSCELSVPLQAKGQYSVVSFFILCFRILV
;
A
#
# COMPACT_ATOMS: atom_id res chain seq x y z
N PRO A 1 2.31 15.01 -16.30
CA PRO A 1 2.51 13.75 -17.06
C PRO A 1 1.17 13.01 -17.11
N ARG A 2 0.83 12.37 -18.24
CA ARG A 2 -0.34 11.49 -18.35
C ARG A 2 0.16 10.06 -18.12
N ILE A 3 -0.31 9.43 -17.07
CA ILE A 3 0.07 8.06 -16.70
C ILE A 3 -1.23 7.30 -16.47
N ASP A 4 -1.50 6.32 -17.33
CA ASP A 4 -2.71 5.51 -17.26
C ASP A 4 -2.46 4.18 -16.52
N LEU A 5 -1.21 3.72 -16.52
CA LEU A 5 -0.80 2.45 -15.94
C LEU A 5 0.56 2.59 -15.24
N VAL A 6 0.65 2.08 -14.02
CA VAL A 6 1.91 1.93 -13.27
C VAL A 6 2.12 0.46 -12.95
N VAL A 7 3.25 -0.10 -13.33
CA VAL A 7 3.60 -1.50 -13.04
C VAL A 7 4.85 -1.53 -12.17
N ALA A 8 4.79 -2.23 -11.04
CA ALA A 8 5.94 -2.41 -10.16
C ALA A 8 6.07 -3.87 -9.72
N LYS A 9 7.28 -4.43 -9.85
CA LYS A 9 7.62 -5.77 -9.35
C LYS A 9 8.21 -5.64 -7.96
N LEU A 10 7.55 -6.19 -6.95
CA LEU A 10 8.03 -6.11 -5.58
C LEU A 10 8.95 -7.30 -5.26
N PRO A 11 10.06 -7.07 -4.53
CA PRO A 11 10.85 -8.17 -4.00
C PRO A 11 10.04 -8.91 -2.93
N CYS A 12 9.95 -10.23 -3.06
CA CYS A 12 9.34 -11.12 -2.09
C CYS A 12 10.40 -12.13 -1.66
N ASN A 13 10.84 -12.03 -0.41
CA ASN A 13 11.72 -13.02 0.19
C ASN A 13 10.92 -13.80 1.24
N ILE A 14 10.54 -15.04 0.90
CA ILE A 14 9.72 -15.90 1.75
C ILE A 14 10.52 -16.41 2.96
N SER A 15 11.86 -16.40 2.90
CA SER A 15 12.75 -16.88 3.95
C SER A 15 13.42 -15.77 4.79
N GLY A 16 13.07 -14.50 4.56
CA GLY A 16 13.68 -13.33 5.22
C GLY A 16 12.83 -12.74 6.36
N LYS A 17 13.48 -12.11 7.35
CA LYS A 17 12.84 -11.43 8.49
C LYS A 17 11.82 -10.36 8.01
N TRP A 18 10.53 -10.73 8.03
CA TRP A 18 9.38 -9.95 7.54
C TRP A 18 9.27 -8.52 8.09
N SER A 19 9.87 -8.25 9.26
CA SER A 19 9.84 -6.95 9.94
C SER A 19 10.66 -5.84 9.27
N ARG A 20 11.40 -6.12 8.18
CA ARG A 20 12.39 -5.18 7.60
C ARG A 20 12.34 -5.04 6.09
N ASP A 21 11.22 -5.33 5.45
CA ASP A 21 11.07 -5.17 3.99
C ASP A 21 10.86 -3.69 3.58
N VAL A 22 11.82 -2.86 3.98
CA VAL A 22 11.95 -1.44 3.67
C VAL A 22 11.98 -1.23 2.15
N ALA A 23 12.66 -2.13 1.42
CA ALA A 23 12.69 -2.09 -0.05
C ALA A 23 11.29 -2.24 -0.68
N ARG A 24 10.45 -3.12 -0.13
CA ARG A 24 9.07 -3.33 -0.60
C ARG A 24 8.24 -2.07 -0.37
N LEU A 25 8.35 -1.49 0.83
CA LEU A 25 7.67 -0.26 1.19
C LEU A 25 8.09 0.91 0.29
N HIS A 26 9.40 1.12 0.10
CA HIS A 26 9.89 2.18 -0.78
C HIS A 26 9.39 2.02 -2.21
N LEU A 27 9.38 0.80 -2.73
CA LEU A 27 8.94 0.56 -4.10
C LEU A 27 7.43 0.79 -4.26
N GLN A 28 6.63 0.38 -3.28
CA GLN A 28 5.20 0.71 -3.25
C GLN A 28 4.96 2.22 -3.13
N LEU A 29 5.75 2.92 -2.32
CA LEU A 29 5.66 4.37 -2.17
C LEU A 29 6.06 5.09 -3.47
N ALA A 30 7.10 4.63 -4.15
CA ALA A 30 7.51 5.16 -5.44
C ALA A 30 6.41 4.95 -6.50
N ALA A 31 5.83 3.74 -6.58
CA ALA A 31 4.72 3.45 -7.47
C ALA A 31 3.49 4.35 -7.18
N ALA A 32 3.17 4.54 -5.89
CA ALA A 32 2.11 5.44 -5.47
C ALA A 32 2.40 6.90 -5.84
N ARG A 33 3.63 7.38 -5.63
CA ARG A 33 4.03 8.74 -6.04
C ARG A 33 3.89 8.94 -7.53
N VAL A 34 4.34 7.99 -8.35
CA VAL A 34 4.20 8.02 -9.80
C VAL A 34 2.71 8.04 -10.20
N ALA A 35 1.90 7.17 -9.62
CA ALA A 35 0.45 7.13 -9.85
C ALA A 35 -0.22 8.47 -9.48
N SER A 36 0.16 9.05 -8.34
CA SER A 36 -0.38 10.32 -7.85
C SER A 36 0.11 11.56 -8.64
N SER A 37 1.22 11.45 -9.36
CA SER A 37 1.78 12.51 -10.22
C SER A 37 1.01 12.68 -11.53
N SER A 38 0.16 11.70 -11.89
CA SER A 38 -0.72 11.79 -13.05
C SER A 38 -1.67 12.97 -12.89
N LYS A 39 -1.61 13.95 -13.81
CA LYS A 39 -2.47 15.15 -13.79
C LYS A 39 -3.74 14.87 -14.61
N GLY A 40 -4.91 14.97 -13.98
CA GLY A 40 -6.22 14.83 -14.63
C GLY A 40 -7.22 14.00 -13.81
N LEU A 41 -8.48 13.99 -14.26
CA LEU A 41 -9.57 13.19 -13.69
C LEU A 41 -9.62 11.80 -14.36
N HIS A 42 -8.47 11.16 -14.55
CA HIS A 42 -8.38 9.85 -15.21
C HIS A 42 -8.05 8.77 -14.18
N ASN A 43 -8.65 7.60 -14.36
CA ASN A 43 -8.42 6.45 -13.50
C ASN A 43 -7.05 5.83 -13.83
N VAL A 44 -6.11 5.91 -12.88
CA VAL A 44 -4.81 5.24 -13.01
C VAL A 44 -4.95 3.81 -12.49
N HIS A 45 -4.41 2.85 -13.24
CA HIS A 45 -4.33 1.46 -12.80
C HIS A 45 -2.93 1.18 -12.26
N VAL A 46 -2.84 0.51 -11.12
CA VAL A 46 -1.55 0.12 -10.52
C VAL A 46 -1.49 -1.39 -10.46
N ILE A 47 -0.49 -1.97 -11.12
CA ILE A 47 -0.23 -3.40 -11.11
C ILE A 47 0.99 -3.67 -10.24
N LEU A 48 0.82 -4.47 -9.19
CA LEU A 48 1.90 -4.96 -8.36
C LEU A 48 2.13 -6.45 -8.68
N ILE A 49 3.37 -6.80 -9.02
CA ILE A 49 3.77 -8.18 -9.28
C ILE A 49 4.58 -8.67 -8.07
N SER A 50 4.01 -9.57 -7.30
CA SER A 50 4.59 -10.07 -6.05
C SER A 50 3.92 -11.38 -5.62
N ASP A 51 4.73 -12.36 -5.25
CA ASP A 51 4.24 -13.61 -4.64
C ASP A 51 3.80 -13.38 -3.18
N CYS A 52 4.38 -12.38 -2.52
CA CYS A 52 4.03 -11.93 -1.17
C CYS A 52 2.85 -10.95 -1.19
N PHE A 53 2.12 -10.87 -0.07
CA PHE A 53 1.09 -9.86 0.11
C PHE A 53 1.69 -8.43 0.11
N PRO A 54 1.15 -7.52 -0.72
CA PRO A 54 1.53 -6.11 -0.68
C PRO A 54 1.09 -5.46 0.64
N ILE A 55 1.85 -4.47 1.12
CA ILE A 55 1.54 -3.79 2.38
C ILE A 55 0.22 -3.00 2.22
N PRO A 56 -0.77 -3.20 3.09
CA PRO A 56 -2.14 -2.69 2.89
C PRO A 56 -2.32 -1.19 3.21
N ASN A 57 -1.27 -0.52 3.70
CA ASN A 57 -1.30 0.86 4.14
C ASN A 57 -1.63 1.84 2.98
N LEU A 58 -0.89 1.73 1.86
CA LEU A 58 -1.09 2.61 0.70
C LEU A 58 -2.23 2.12 -0.20
N PHE A 59 -2.16 0.85 -0.61
CA PHE A 59 -3.16 0.23 -1.49
C PHE A 59 -4.06 -0.67 -0.65
N THR A 60 -5.29 -0.21 -0.40
CA THR A 60 -6.22 -0.94 0.46
C THR A 60 -6.90 -2.06 -0.30
N GLY A 61 -7.39 -3.07 0.41
CA GLY A 61 -8.15 -4.18 -0.20
C GLY A 61 -9.41 -3.74 -0.94
N GLN A 62 -9.99 -2.59 -0.58
CA GLN A 62 -11.16 -2.01 -1.26
C GLN A 62 -10.82 -1.50 -2.67
N GLU A 63 -9.56 -1.15 -2.92
CA GLU A 63 -9.06 -0.69 -4.23
C GLU A 63 -8.57 -1.86 -5.11
N LEU A 64 -8.56 -3.08 -4.59
CA LEU A 64 -8.15 -4.27 -5.32
C LEU A 64 -9.27 -4.69 -6.28
N VAL A 65 -8.98 -4.63 -7.58
CA VAL A 65 -9.94 -5.01 -8.63
C VAL A 65 -9.89 -6.51 -8.88
N SER A 66 -8.69 -7.06 -9.06
CA SER A 66 -8.51 -8.50 -9.21
C SER A 66 -7.11 -8.93 -8.81
N ARG A 67 -6.98 -10.20 -8.44
CA ARG A 67 -5.70 -10.87 -8.26
C ARG A 67 -5.66 -12.10 -9.18
N LYS A 68 -4.61 -12.20 -9.98
CA LYS A 68 -4.34 -13.39 -10.81
C LYS A 68 -2.94 -13.92 -10.47
N GLY A 69 -2.88 -14.95 -9.64
CA GLY A 69 -1.62 -15.52 -9.15
C GLY A 69 -0.81 -14.51 -8.33
N ASN A 70 0.33 -14.09 -8.87
CA ASN A 70 1.23 -13.10 -8.30
C ASN A 70 1.00 -11.67 -8.81
N ILE A 71 -0.02 -11.46 -9.65
CA ILE A 71 -0.39 -10.16 -10.20
C ILE A 71 -1.55 -9.58 -9.39
N TRP A 72 -1.36 -8.37 -8.87
CA TRP A 72 -2.33 -7.62 -8.11
C TRP A 72 -2.71 -6.36 -8.88
N LEU A 73 -3.98 -6.22 -9.26
CA LEU A 73 -4.48 -5.05 -9.98
C LEU A 73 -5.27 -4.15 -9.03
N TYR A 74 -4.78 -2.92 -8.86
CA TYR A 74 -5.40 -1.89 -8.04
C TYR A 74 -5.93 -0.74 -8.91
N LYS A 75 -7.06 -0.18 -8.48
CA LYS A 75 -7.63 1.05 -9.02
C LYS A 75 -7.75 2.09 -7.89
N PRO A 76 -6.64 2.77 -7.55
CA PRO A 76 -6.63 3.71 -6.44
C PRO A 76 -7.38 5.00 -6.77
N ASN A 77 -7.98 5.61 -5.74
CA ASN A 77 -8.51 6.96 -5.86
C ASN A 77 -7.37 7.97 -5.73
N LEU A 78 -7.06 8.71 -6.80
CA LEU A 78 -5.92 9.65 -6.83
C LEU A 78 -5.99 10.74 -5.76
N ASN A 79 -7.19 11.18 -5.36
CA ASN A 79 -7.34 12.22 -4.36
C ASN A 79 -6.99 11.69 -2.97
N LEU A 80 -7.51 10.50 -2.64
CA LEU A 80 -7.19 9.81 -1.39
C LEU A 80 -5.72 9.41 -1.35
N LEU A 81 -5.18 8.90 -2.47
CA LEU A 81 -3.78 8.51 -2.57
C LEU A 81 -2.84 9.70 -2.34
N ARG A 82 -3.16 10.89 -2.86
CA ARG A 82 -2.40 12.12 -2.60
C ARG A 82 -2.43 12.53 -1.13
N GLN A 83 -3.59 12.45 -0.49
CA GLN A 83 -3.72 12.74 0.94
C GLN A 83 -2.86 11.76 1.77
N LYS A 84 -2.93 10.46 1.45
CA LYS A 84 -2.10 9.43 2.10
C LYS A 84 -0.60 9.69 1.92
N LEU A 85 -0.17 10.16 0.75
CA LEU A 85 1.24 10.47 0.47
C LEU A 85 1.75 11.73 1.19
N GLN A 86 0.86 12.61 1.66
CA GLN A 86 1.23 13.77 2.48
C GLN A 86 1.47 13.39 3.95
N LEU A 87 0.93 12.27 4.41
CA LEU A 87 1.11 11.79 5.78
C LEU A 87 2.51 11.15 5.95
N PRO A 88 3.15 11.33 7.12
CA PRO A 88 4.40 10.65 7.40
C PRO A 88 4.16 9.15 7.45
N ILE A 89 5.11 8.40 6.90
CA ILE A 89 5.13 6.93 6.94
C ILE A 89 5.16 6.52 8.42
N GLY A 90 4.14 5.80 8.87
CA GLY A 90 3.98 5.45 10.29
C GLY A 90 2.91 6.23 11.05
N SER A 91 2.20 7.17 10.40
CA SER A 91 1.01 7.78 10.99
C SER A 91 -0.06 6.73 11.27
N CYS A 92 -0.72 6.81 12.43
CA CYS A 92 -1.90 5.99 12.76
C CYS A 92 -3.04 6.21 11.72
N GLU A 93 -3.11 7.36 11.06
CA GLU A 93 -4.10 7.67 10.01
C GLU A 93 -3.91 6.84 8.73
N LEU A 94 -2.70 6.29 8.55
CA LEU A 94 -2.35 5.40 7.45
C LEU A 94 -2.59 3.91 7.78
N SER A 95 -3.01 3.62 9.02
CA SER A 95 -3.39 2.27 9.41
C SER A 95 -4.69 1.86 8.73
N VAL A 96 -4.82 0.57 8.41
CA VAL A 96 -6.06 0.05 7.81
C VAL A 96 -7.20 0.29 8.79
N PRO A 97 -8.29 1.00 8.42
CA PRO A 97 -9.43 1.17 9.30
C PRO A 97 -10.07 -0.20 9.55
N LEU A 98 -9.85 -0.74 10.74
CA LEU A 98 -10.45 -2.00 11.18
C LEU A 98 -11.91 -1.71 11.55
N GLN A 99 -12.83 -1.79 10.59
CA GLN A 99 -14.22 -2.08 10.93
C GLN A 99 -14.28 -3.51 11.47
N ALA A 100 -14.21 -3.62 12.79
CA ALA A 100 -14.22 -4.87 13.52
C ALA A 100 -15.55 -5.62 13.30
N LYS A 101 -15.53 -6.61 12.42
CA LYS A 101 -16.37 -7.80 12.55
C LYS A 101 -15.44 -8.97 12.87
N GLY A 102 -15.39 -9.32 14.15
CA GLY A 102 -14.71 -10.53 14.63
C GLY A 102 -13.39 -10.25 15.34
N GLN A 103 -13.31 -10.75 16.57
CA GLN A 103 -12.21 -10.66 17.53
C GLN A 103 -10.80 -10.85 16.92
N TYR A 104 -10.07 -9.74 16.78
CA TYR A 104 -8.61 -9.75 16.79
C TYR A 104 -8.14 -8.72 17.82
N SER A 105 -7.43 -9.19 18.84
CA SER A 105 -7.12 -8.46 20.07
C SER A 105 -6.44 -7.11 19.84
N VAL A 106 -7.06 -6.09 20.43
CA VAL A 106 -6.69 -4.65 20.51
C VAL A 106 -5.29 -4.35 21.11
N VAL A 107 -4.46 -5.35 21.39
CA VAL A 107 -3.15 -5.18 22.03
C VAL A 107 -2.05 -4.84 21.02
N SER A 108 -2.20 -5.21 19.74
CA SER A 108 -1.16 -4.90 18.73
C SER A 108 -1.19 -3.45 18.22
N PHE A 109 -2.30 -2.73 18.35
CA PHE A 109 -2.45 -1.41 17.71
C PHE A 109 -1.69 -0.29 18.44
N PHE A 110 -1.71 -0.28 19.78
CA PHE A 110 -0.94 0.70 20.56
C PHE A 110 0.58 0.47 20.46
N ILE A 111 1.02 -0.79 20.30
CA ILE A 111 2.44 -1.11 20.13
C ILE A 111 2.92 -0.75 18.71
N LEU A 112 2.07 -0.85 17.68
CA LEU A 112 2.50 -0.63 16.29
C LEU A 112 2.66 0.84 15.90
N CYS A 113 1.90 1.76 16.50
CA CYS A 113 2.07 3.19 16.23
C CYS A 113 3.34 3.75 16.89
N PHE A 114 3.80 3.18 18.01
CA PHE A 114 5.02 3.61 18.70
C PHE A 114 6.31 3.03 18.07
N ARG A 115 6.25 1.80 17.53
CA ARG A 115 7.46 1.08 17.05
C ARG A 115 7.93 1.47 15.64
N ILE A 116 7.22 2.37 14.97
CA ILE A 116 7.66 2.97 13.69
C ILE A 116 8.26 4.36 13.90
N LEU A 117 8.06 4.97 15.09
CA LEU A 117 8.61 6.28 15.42
C LEU A 117 10.00 6.23 16.09
N VAL A 118 10.54 5.04 16.42
CA VAL A 118 11.86 4.86 17.07
C VAL A 118 12.67 3.77 16.39
#